data_AF-A0A9P7A5A0-F1
#
_entry.id   AF-A0A9P7A5A0-F1
#
_cell.length_a   1.000
_cell.length_b   1.000
_cell.length_c   1.000
_cell.angle_alpha   90.00
_cell.angle_beta   90.00
_cell.angle_gamma   90.00
#
_symmetry.space_group_name_H-M   'P 1'
#
loop_
_entity.id
_entity.type
_entity.pdbx_description
1 polymer ?
#
loop_
_entity_poly.entity_id
_entity_poly.type
_entity_poly.pdbx_seq_one_letter_code
_entity_poly.pdbx_strand_id
1 'polypeptide(L)' 'MLNIGHIITALTAAFFVVASYVILFNTFLPLSGVYALDAFAQDTHYKYFALFIIPMGAYFVIANWVGWQYCQNS' A
#
# COMPACT_ATOMS: atom_id res chain seq x y z
N MET A 1 -0.23 -21.62 -25.78
CA MET A 1 -0.91 -21.84 -24.48
C MET A 1 -0.49 -20.72 -23.54
N LEU A 2 -1.43 -19.90 -23.07
CA LEU A 2 -1.14 -18.85 -22.09
C LEU A 2 -0.83 -19.52 -20.75
N ASN A 3 0.39 -19.35 -20.24
CA ASN A 3 0.81 -19.99 -19.00
C ASN A 3 0.27 -19.20 -17.80
N ILE A 4 -0.38 -19.89 -16.87
CA ILE A 4 -1.01 -19.31 -15.67
C ILE A 4 -0.03 -18.42 -14.89
N GLY A 5 1.25 -18.79 -14.82
CA GLY A 5 2.26 -17.97 -14.15
C GLY A 5 2.39 -16.57 -14.75
N HIS A 6 2.35 -16.45 -16.09
CA HIS A 6 2.44 -15.16 -16.76
C HIS A 6 1.19 -14.31 -16.53
N ILE A 7 0.01 -14.94 -16.41
CA ILE A 7 -1.25 -14.25 -16.09
C ILE A 7 -1.17 -13.65 -14.70
N ILE A 8 -0.70 -14.44 -13.71
CA ILE A 8 -0.54 -13.97 -12.34
C ILE A 8 0.44 -12.81 -12.29
N THR A 9 1.61 -12.94 -12.93
CA THR A 9 2.61 -11.85 -12.98
C THR A 9 2.04 -10.59 -13.61
N ALA A 10 1.31 -10.71 -14.73
CA ALA A 10 0.69 -9.57 -15.39
C ALA A 10 -0.38 -8.90 -14.51
N LEU A 11 -1.23 -9.68 -13.83
CA LEU A 11 -2.24 -9.16 -12.90
C LEU A 11 -1.61 -8.45 -11.71
N THR A 12 -0.55 -9.04 -11.14
CA THR A 12 0.19 -8.42 -10.03
C THR A 12 0.83 -7.10 -10.46
N ALA A 13 1.48 -7.07 -11.64
CA ALA A 13 2.06 -5.84 -12.17
C ALA A 13 0.99 -4.77 -12.41
N ALA A 14 -0.14 -5.14 -13.03
CA ALA A 14 -1.26 -4.23 -13.25
C ALA A 14 -1.82 -3.67 -11.94
N PHE A 15 -1.98 -4.52 -10.92
CA PHE A 15 -2.41 -4.11 -9.58
C PHE A 15 -1.48 -3.04 -8.99
N PHE A 16 -0.16 -3.26 -9.01
CA PHE A 16 0.79 -2.28 -8.48
C PHE A 16 0.82 -0.97 -9.27
N VAL A 17 0.68 -1.03 -10.60
CA VAL A 17 0.57 0.18 -11.44
C VAL A 17 -0.66 0.99 -11.04
N VAL A 18 -1.83 0.35 -10.95
CA VAL A 18 -3.09 0.99 -10.56
C VAL A 18 -3.01 1.56 -9.14
N ALA A 19 -2.50 0.80 -8.18
CA ALA A 19 -2.34 1.25 -6.80
C ALA A 19 -1.40 2.45 -6.68
N SER A 20 -0.29 2.43 -7.43
CA SER A 20 0.67 3.55 -7.45
C SER A 20 0.04 4.83 -8.03
N TYR A 21 -0.78 4.71 -9.08
CA TYR A 21 -1.52 5.84 -9.63
C TYR A 21 -2.46 6.45 -8.59
N VAL A 22 -3.32 5.63 -7.99
CA VAL A 22 -4.32 6.07 -7.00
C VAL A 22 -3.67 6.78 -5.81
N ILE A 23 -2.61 6.20 -5.25
CA ILE A 23 -2.01 6.64 -3.98
C ILE A 23 -1.00 7.77 -4.20
N LEU A 24 -0.07 7.60 -5.15
CA LEU A 24 1.10 8.48 -5.29
C LEU A 24 0.96 9.50 -6.43
N PHE A 25 0.45 9.08 -7.59
CA PHE A 25 0.54 9.91 -8.81
C PHE A 25 -0.72 10.71 -9.13
N ASN A 26 -1.88 10.42 -8.53
CA ASN A 26 -3.13 11.17 -8.77
C ASN A 26 -3.02 12.68 -8.48
N THR A 27 -2.10 13.10 -7.61
CA THR A 27 -1.88 14.53 -7.34
C THR A 27 -1.19 15.26 -8.51
N PHE A 28 -0.49 14.51 -9.38
CA PHE A 28 0.30 15.06 -10.49
C PHE A 28 -0.33 14.80 -11.87
N LEU A 29 -1.26 13.85 -11.95
CA LEU A 29 -1.94 13.43 -13.18
C LEU A 29 -3.41 13.82 -13.12
N PRO A 30 -4.05 14.13 -14.26
CA PRO A 30 -5.49 14.35 -14.31
C PRO A 30 -6.25 13.07 -13.95
N LEU A 31 -7.53 13.24 -13.58
CA LEU A 31 -8.44 12.13 -13.35
C LEU A 31 -8.57 11.26 -14.62
N SER A 32 -8.69 9.96 -14.39
CA SER A 32 -8.72 8.97 -15.45
C SER A 32 -10.04 8.95 -16.23
N GLY A 33 -11.11 9.51 -15.67
CA GLY A 33 -12.47 9.42 -16.21
C GLY A 33 -13.16 8.09 -15.91
N VAL A 34 -12.46 7.14 -15.28
CA VAL A 34 -13.03 5.86 -14.85
C VAL A 34 -13.57 6.02 -13.44
N TYR A 35 -14.90 5.99 -13.30
CA TYR A 35 -15.60 6.25 -12.03
C TYR A 35 -15.00 5.51 -10.82
N ALA A 36 -14.76 4.20 -10.95
CA ALA A 36 -14.19 3.42 -9.84
C ALA A 36 -12.78 3.88 -9.45
N LEU A 37 -11.92 4.14 -10.45
CA LEU A 37 -10.54 4.56 -10.22
C LEU A 37 -10.48 5.97 -9.64
N ASP A 38 -11.32 6.86 -10.16
CA ASP A 38 -11.42 8.24 -9.72
C ASP A 38 -11.97 8.34 -8.29
N ALA A 39 -12.94 7.49 -7.92
CA ALA A 39 -13.45 7.39 -6.55
C ALA A 39 -12.35 7.00 -5.56
N PHE A 40 -11.51 6.03 -5.90
CA PHE A 40 -10.35 5.67 -5.08
C PHE A 40 -9.31 6.78 -5.02
N ALA A 41 -9.06 7.45 -6.14
CA ALA A 41 -8.04 8.48 -6.25
C ALA A 41 -8.39 9.75 -5.45
N GLN A 42 -9.70 10.03 -5.33
CA GLN A 42 -10.29 11.14 -4.57
C GLN A 42 -10.56 10.80 -3.09
N ASP A 43 -10.35 9.57 -2.64
CA ASP A 43 -10.45 9.23 -1.21
C ASP A 43 -9.40 10.04 -0.42
N THR A 44 -9.86 10.74 0.62
CA THR A 44 -9.02 11.55 1.52
C THR A 44 -8.81 10.91 2.89
N HIS A 45 -9.63 9.92 3.27
CA HIS A 45 -9.64 9.35 4.61
C HIS A 45 -8.66 8.18 4.76
N TYR A 46 -8.59 7.28 3.79
CA TYR A 46 -7.78 6.05 3.90
C TYR A 46 -6.65 5.94 2.87
N LYS A 47 -6.44 6.98 2.06
CA LYS A 47 -5.51 6.98 0.92
C LYS A 47 -4.10 6.49 1.23
N TYR A 48 -3.55 6.90 2.37
CA TYR A 48 -2.18 6.55 2.77
C TYR A 48 -2.12 5.49 3.88
N PHE A 49 -3.27 4.97 4.31
CA PHE A 49 -3.33 4.02 5.42
C PHE A 49 -2.52 2.76 5.12
N ALA A 50 -2.69 2.17 3.94
CA ALA A 50 -1.94 0.99 3.51
C ALA A 50 -0.43 1.25 3.37
N LEU A 51 -0.01 2.48 3.05
CA LEU A 51 1.41 2.82 2.95
C LEU A 51 2.02 3.01 4.34
N PHE A 52 1.29 3.63 5.27
CA PHE A 52 1.76 3.90 6.62
C PHE A 52 1.61 2.72 7.58
N ILE A 53 0.80 1.70 7.28
CA ILE A 53 0.68 0.51 8.12
C ILE A 53 2.02 -0.25 8.23
N ILE A 54 2.85 -0.20 7.18
CA ILE A 54 4.16 -0.88 7.14
C ILE A 54 5.12 -0.25 8.17
N PRO A 55 5.45 1.06 8.10
CA PRO A 55 6.34 1.67 9.08
C PRO A 55 5.73 1.69 10.48
N MET A 56 4.41 1.90 10.62
CA MET A 56 3.76 1.90 11.94
C MET A 56 3.77 0.52 12.60
N GLY A 57 3.47 -0.53 11.83
CA GLY A 57 3.51 -1.92 12.31
C GLY A 57 4.93 -2.33 12.69
N ALA A 58 5.92 -2.00 11.85
CA ALA A 58 7.32 -2.26 12.15
C ALA A 58 7.77 -1.54 13.43
N TYR A 59 7.46 -0.24 13.56
CA TYR A 59 7.78 0.53 14.76
C TYR A 59 7.14 -0.07 16.02
N PHE A 60 5.87 -0.45 15.95
CA PHE A 60 5.17 -1.07 17.06
C PHE A 60 5.85 -2.35 17.55
N VAL A 61 6.21 -3.25 16.62
CA VAL A 61 6.91 -4.50 16.94
C VAL A 61 8.27 -4.23 17.58
N ILE A 62 9.04 -3.29 17.03
CA ILE A 62 10.37 -2.92 17.56
C ILE A 62 10.24 -2.34 18.97
N ALA A 63 9.34 -1.38 19.18
CA ALA A 63 9.13 -0.76 20.48
C ALA A 63 8.70 -1.79 21.54
N ASN A 64 7.81 -2.72 21.18
CA ASN A 64 7.38 -3.80 22.07
C ASN A 64 8.54 -4.74 22.44
N TRP A 65 9.34 -5.13 21.44
CA TRP A 65 10.52 -5.97 21.67
C TRP A 65 11.54 -5.30 22.60
N VAL A 66 11.91 -4.06 22.30
CA VAL A 66 12.89 -3.30 23.09
C VAL A 66 12.38 -3.07 24.50
N GLY A 67 11.09 -2.73 24.67
CA GLY A 67 10.47 -2.57 25.99
C GLY A 67 10.55 -3.85 26.82
N TRP A 68 10.26 -5.01 26.21
CA TRP A 68 10.37 -6.30 26.89
C TRP A 68 11.82 -6.63 27.31
N GLN A 69 12.82 -6.32 26.48
CA GLN A 69 14.23 -6.46 26.83
C GLN A 69 14.60 -5.65 28.08
N TYR A 70 14.13 -4.40 28.17
CA TYR A 70 14.36 -3.58 29.37
C TYR A 70 13.69 -4.18 30.61
N CYS A 71 12.48 -4.74 30.50
CA CYS A 71 11.80 -5.39 31.62
C CYS A 71 12.48 -6.70 32.09
N GLN A 72 13.13 -7.45 31.18
CA GLN A 72 13.83 -8.68 31.55
C GLN A 72 15.23 -8.44 32.11
N ASN A 73 15.93 -7.42 31.62
CA ASN A 73 17.32 -7.15 31.99
C ASN A 73 17.48 -6.07 33.08
N SER A 74 16.38 -5.63 33.72
CA SER A 74 16.40 -4.73 34.89
C SER A 74 16.36 -5.50 36.21
#